data_AF-A0A948FUX7-F1
#
_entry.id   AF-A0A948FUX7-F1
#
_cell.length_a   1.000
_cell.length_b   1.000
_cell.length_c   1.000
_cell.angle_alpha   90.00
_cell.angle_beta   90.00
_cell.angle_gamma   90.00
#
_symmetry.space_group_name_H-M   'P 1'
#
loop_
_entity.id
_entity.type
_entity.pdbx_description
1 polymer ?
#
loop_
_entity_poly.entity_id
_entity_poly.type
_entity_poly.pdbx_seq_one_letter_code
_entity_poly.pdbx_strand_id
1 'polypeptide(L)' 'EIDGSVFIASTEVKPGDKVRVRIVDADEYDMWAELI' A
#
# COMPACT_ATOMS: atom_id res chain seq x y z
N GLU A 1 0.93 5.03 -16.52
CA GLU A 1 0.32 4.97 -15.19
C GLU A 1 -0.94 5.80 -15.25
N ILE A 2 -2.07 5.26 -14.79
CA ILE A 2 -3.40 5.91 -14.87
C ILE A 2 -4.09 5.86 -13.51
N ASP A 3 -3.75 4.90 -12.65
CA ASP A 3 -4.32 4.71 -11.31
C ASP A 3 -3.37 5.22 -10.21
N GLY A 4 -3.92 5.45 -9.01
CA GLY A 4 -3.15 5.85 -7.83
C GLY A 4 -2.33 4.71 -7.21
N SER A 5 -1.47 5.09 -6.26
CA SER A 5 -0.56 4.19 -5.56
C SER A 5 -1.09 3.77 -4.19
N VAL A 6 -0.53 2.67 -3.67
CA VAL A 6 -0.77 2.22 -2.29
C VAL A 6 0.54 2.22 -1.53
N PHE A 7 0.60 2.99 -0.46
CA PHE A 7 1.78 3.14 0.39
C PHE A 7 1.66 2.28 1.65
N ILE A 8 2.74 1.53 1.95
CA ILE A 8 2.86 0.69 3.14
C ILE A 8 4.16 1.08 3.85
N ALA A 9 4.07 1.47 5.12
CA ALA A 9 5.25 1.80 5.93
C ALA A 9 5.85 0.51 6.53
N SER A 10 6.66 -0.22 5.74
CA SER A 10 7.32 -1.46 6.19
C SER A 10 8.71 -1.62 5.58
N THR A 11 9.61 -2.26 6.35
CA THR A 11 10.93 -2.69 5.90
C THR A 11 11.06 -4.20 5.71
N GLU A 12 9.95 -4.95 5.86
CA GLU A 12 9.94 -6.42 5.88
C GLU A 12 9.59 -7.05 4.53
N VAL A 13 9.22 -6.24 3.53
CA VAL A 13 8.81 -6.70 2.20
C VAL A 13 9.86 -6.39 1.14
N LYS A 14 9.86 -7.16 0.05
CA LYS A 14 10.71 -6.91 -1.12
C LYS A 14 9.86 -6.82 -2.40
N PRO A 15 10.38 -6.19 -3.47
CA PRO A 15 9.69 -6.15 -4.75
C PRO A 15 9.29 -7.54 -5.25
N GLY A 16 8.04 -7.68 -5.69
CA GLY A 16 7.47 -8.94 -6.18
C GLY A 16 6.68 -9.75 -5.15
N ASP A 17 6.77 -9.42 -3.86
CA ASP A 17 5.94 -10.04 -2.84
C ASP A 17 4.45 -9.71 -3.04
N LYS A 18 3.59 -10.70 -2.84
CA LYS A 18 2.13 -10.50 -2.76
C LYS A 18 1.73 -10.52 -1.29
N VAL A 19 1.31 -9.36 -0.78
CA VAL A 19 0.92 -9.18 0.62
C VAL A 19 -0.55 -8.81 0.72
N ARG A 20 -1.16 -9.13 1.86
CA ARG A 20 -2.48 -8.63 2.22
C ARG A 20 -2.29 -7.44 3.16
N VAL A 21 -3.02 -6.38 2.89
CA VAL A 21 -2.98 -5.14 3.69
C VAL A 21 -4.40 -4.70 4.02
N ARG A 22 -4.52 -3.85 5.03
CA ARG A 22 -5.75 -3.12 5.34
C ARG A 22 -5.53 -1.65 5.02
N ILE A 23 -6.40 -1.08 4.19
CA ILE A 23 -6.41 0.37 3.93
C ILE A 23 -6.86 1.10 5.20
N VAL A 24 -6.13 2.16 5.57
CA VAL A 24 -6.40 2.96 6.77
C VAL A 24 -6.67 4.44 6.45
N ASP A 25 -6.20 4.93 5.31
CA ASP A 25 -6.46 6.30 4.85
C ASP A 25 -6.43 6.41 3.32
N ALA A 26 -7.05 7.44 2.77
CA ALA A 26 -7.07 7.71 1.33
C ALA A 26 -7.27 9.21 1.02
N ASP A 27 -6.49 9.73 0.08
CA ASP A 27 -6.58 11.10 -0.42
C ASP A 27 -6.02 11.19 -1.85
N GLU A 28 -6.51 12.13 -2.68
CA GLU A 28 -6.07 12.35 -4.07
C GLU A 28 -5.83 11.06 -4.90
N TYR A 29 -6.71 10.05 -4.76
CA TYR A 29 -6.64 8.74 -5.42
C TYR A 29 -5.55 7.77 -4.93
N ASP A 30 -4.72 8.21 -3.98
CA ASP A 30 -3.73 7.40 -3.29
C ASP A 30 -4.29 6.81 -1.99
N MET A 31 -3.72 5.69 -1.56
CA MET A 31 -4.12 4.99 -0.34
C MET A 31 -2.92 4.68 0.55
N TRP A 32 -3.16 4.67 1.86
CA TRP A 32 -2.21 4.23 2.88
C TRP A 32 -2.73 2.98 3.58
N ALA A 33 -1.84 2.04 3.85
CA ALA A 33 -2.21 0.74 4.35
C ALA A 33 -1.22 0.16 5.37
N GLU A 34 -1.72 -0.73 6.22
CA GLU A 34 -0.96 -1.49 7.20
C GLU A 34 -0.94 -2.97 6.81
N LEU A 35 0.16 -3.67 7.11
CA LEU A 35 0.25 -5.14 6.98
C LEU A 35 -0.69 -5.82 7.99
N ILE A 36 -1.22 -6.99 7.60
CA ILE A 36 -2.04 -7.87 8.45
C ILE A 36 -1.19 -9.02 8.99
#